data_AF-A0A7D5MPW3-F1
#
_entry.id   AF-A0A7D5MPW3-F1
#
_cell.length_a   1.000
_cell.length_b   1.000
_cell.length_c   1.000
_cell.angle_alpha   90.00
_cell.angle_beta   90.00
_cell.angle_gamma   90.00
#
_symmetry.space_group_name_H-M   'P 1'
#
loop_
_entity.id
_entity.type
_entity.pdbx_description
1 polymer ?
#
loop_
_entity_poly.entity_id
_entity_poly.type
_entity_poly.pdbx_seq_one_letter_code
_entity_poly.pdbx_strand_id
1 'polypeptide(L)'
;MISVISFLASKKIEEDDKILRKIVDDMVSSNSSNKLDHIEYGTFEGHKDADFVITNPSFAIAGRAFVDRNQLYVLSALTKTPEESKNEFNHFAKTFKLNKDESSNLTPAVTEK
;
A
#
# COMPACT_ATOMS: atom_id res chain seq x y z
N MET A 1 -3.31 -6.20 -8.65
CA MET A 1 -3.24 -7.09 -7.47
C MET A 1 -3.31 -6.25 -6.21
N ILE A 2 -3.97 -6.76 -5.17
CA ILE A 2 -4.03 -6.14 -3.84
C ILE A 2 -3.47 -7.15 -2.86
N SER A 3 -2.45 -6.77 -2.10
CA SER A 3 -1.92 -7.55 -0.99
C SER A 3 -2.18 -6.81 0.31
N VAL A 4 -2.58 -7.54 1.35
CA VAL A 4 -2.80 -7.00 2.70
C VAL A 4 -1.99 -7.81 3.69
N ILE A 5 -1.14 -7.12 4.47
CA ILE A 5 -0.31 -7.73 5.51
C ILE A 5 -0.76 -7.14 6.85
N SER A 6 -1.31 -7.99 7.71
CA SER A 6 -1.74 -7.59 9.06
C SER A 6 -0.63 -7.80 10.08
N PHE A 7 -0.30 -6.78 10.86
CA PHE A 7 0.68 -6.89 11.93
C PHE A 7 0.00 -7.35 13.23
N LEU A 8 0.71 -8.16 14.03
CA LEU A 8 0.21 -8.58 15.35
C LEU A 8 0.03 -7.36 16.26
N ALA A 9 -1.11 -7.30 16.96
CA ALA A 9 -1.60 -6.14 17.70
C ALA A 9 -0.68 -5.60 18.83
N SER A 10 0.40 -6.30 19.16
CA SER A 10 1.32 -5.92 20.25
C SER A 10 2.34 -4.84 19.87
N LYS A 11 2.41 -4.42 18.60
CA LYS A 11 3.21 -3.26 18.16
C LYS A 11 2.35 -2.27 17.41
N LYS A 12 2.07 -1.14 18.05
CA LYS A 12 1.57 0.05 17.37
C LYS A 12 2.64 0.45 16.34
N ILE A 13 2.26 0.52 15.07
CA ILE A 13 3.16 1.00 14.02
C ILE A 13 3.32 2.51 14.22
N GLU A 14 4.43 2.92 14.83
CA GLU A 14 4.80 4.33 14.95
C GLU A 14 5.79 4.76 13.86
N GLU A 15 6.14 3.85 12.94
CA GLU A 15 7.21 4.03 11.96
C GLU A 15 6.75 3.73 10.53
N ASP A 16 5.60 4.29 10.11
CA ASP A 16 5.04 4.12 8.77
C ASP A 16 6.10 4.25 7.67
N ASP A 17 6.92 5.31 7.73
CA ASP A 17 7.97 5.58 6.73
C ASP A 17 9.01 4.44 6.64
N LYS A 18 9.36 3.83 7.78
CA LYS A 18 10.31 2.70 7.79
C LYS A 18 9.67 1.43 7.27
N ILE A 19 8.38 1.20 7.55
CA ILE A 19 7.64 0.06 7.01
C ILE A 19 7.49 0.18 5.49
N LEU A 20 7.09 1.36 5.01
CA LEU A 20 6.93 1.64 3.58
C LEU A 20 8.25 1.47 2.83
N ARG A 21 9.35 2.00 3.37
CA ARG A 21 10.66 1.76 2.79
C ARG A 21 11.03 0.28 2.79
N LYS A 22 10.85 -0.40 3.92
CA LYS A 22 11.20 -1.81 4.08
C LYS A 22 10.44 -2.71 3.11
N ILE A 23 9.14 -2.49 2.90
CA ILE A 23 8.39 -3.32 1.96
C ILE A 23 8.87 -3.12 0.52
N VAL A 24 9.22 -1.90 0.12
CA VAL A 24 9.80 -1.66 -1.20
C VAL A 24 11.17 -2.34 -1.33
N ASP A 25 12.02 -2.23 -0.30
CA ASP A 25 13.33 -2.91 -0.26
C ASP A 25 13.17 -4.45 -0.33
N ASP A 26 12.19 -5.02 0.37
CA ASP A 26 11.86 -6.45 0.34
C ASP A 26 11.37 -6.87 -1.06
N MET A 27 10.56 -6.04 -1.73
CA MET A 27 10.11 -6.30 -3.11
C MET A 27 11.27 -6.23 -4.11
N VAL A 28 12.19 -5.27 -3.98
CA VAL A 28 13.39 -5.18 -4.82
C VAL A 28 14.28 -6.40 -4.58
N SER A 29 14.52 -6.78 -3.33
CA SER A 29 15.39 -7.93 -3.01
C SER A 29 14.79 -9.30 -3.33
N SER A 30 13.46 -9.38 -3.56
CA SER A 30 12.77 -10.63 -3.92
C SER A 30 13.26 -11.28 -5.23
N ASN A 31 13.86 -10.50 -6.13
CA ASN A 31 14.48 -11.00 -7.35
C ASN A 31 15.75 -10.18 -7.63
N SER A 32 16.89 -10.86 -7.84
CA SER A 32 18.19 -10.22 -8.05
C SER A 32 18.27 -9.31 -9.28
N SER A 33 17.36 -9.48 -10.24
CA SER A 33 17.26 -8.65 -11.45
C SER A 33 16.32 -7.44 -11.29
N ASN A 34 15.65 -7.31 -10.15
CA ASN A 34 14.82 -6.14 -9.88
C ASN A 34 15.67 -4.91 -9.63
N LYS A 35 15.20 -3.78 -10.15
CA LYS A 35 15.77 -2.46 -9.97
C LYS A 35 14.66 -1.49 -9.59
N LEU A 36 14.89 -0.71 -8.54
CA LEU A 36 14.01 0.40 -8.20
C LEU A 36 14.31 1.57 -9.15
N ASP A 37 13.36 1.90 -10.02
CA ASP A 37 13.50 3.01 -10.96
C ASP A 37 12.93 4.31 -10.39
N HIS A 38 11.87 4.20 -9.59
CA HIS A 38 11.21 5.36 -8.98
C HIS A 38 10.65 5.00 -7.62
N ILE A 39 10.73 5.96 -6.69
CA ILE A 39 9.98 5.96 -5.45
C ILE A 39 9.67 7.41 -5.07
N GLU A 40 8.42 7.66 -4.70
CA GLU A 40 7.94 8.94 -4.19
C GLU A 40 7.10 8.67 -2.93
N TYR A 41 7.36 9.44 -1.88
CA TYR A 41 6.58 9.38 -0.64
C TYR A 41 5.58 10.52 -0.62
N GLY A 42 4.34 10.22 -0.27
CA GLY A 42 3.27 11.19 -0.34
C GLY A 42 2.14 10.90 0.62
N THR A 43 0.93 11.19 0.16
CA THR A 43 -0.30 10.88 0.89
C THR A 43 -1.34 10.33 -0.08
N PHE A 44 -2.00 9.25 0.32
CA PHE A 44 -3.10 8.60 -0.40
C PHE A 44 -4.27 8.34 0.55
N GLU A 45 -5.45 8.85 0.22
CA GLU A 45 -6.66 8.76 1.07
C GLU A 45 -6.47 9.26 2.52
N GLY A 46 -5.48 10.14 2.76
CA GLY A 46 -5.14 10.64 4.10
C GLY A 46 -4.10 9.80 4.85
N HIS A 47 -3.59 8.74 4.24
CA HIS A 47 -2.51 7.90 4.77
C HIS A 47 -1.19 8.25 4.10
N LYS A 48 -0.09 8.18 4.83
CA LYS A 48 1.23 8.23 4.22
C LYS A 48 1.38 7.05 3.25
N ASP A 49 1.90 7.32 2.06
CA ASP A 49 2.10 6.30 1.04
C ASP A 49 3.49 6.36 0.42
N ALA A 50 3.85 5.26 -0.24
CA ALA A 50 4.99 5.15 -1.14
C ALA A 50 4.47 4.69 -2.50
N ASP A 51 4.62 5.55 -3.51
CA ASP A 51 4.42 5.23 -4.92
C ASP A 51 5.76 4.81 -5.51
N PHE A 52 5.83 3.67 -6.19
CA PHE A 52 7.09 3.11 -6.66
C PHE A 52 6.97 2.35 -7.97
N VAL A 53 8.09 2.29 -8.69
CA VAL A 53 8.25 1.50 -9.90
C VAL A 53 9.49 0.63 -9.78
N ILE A 54 9.31 -0.68 -9.91
CA ILE A 54 10.38 -1.67 -9.96
C ILE A 54 10.38 -2.30 -11.35
N THR A 55 11.54 -2.40 -11.99
CA THR A 55 11.69 -3.10 -13.28
C THR A 55 12.66 -4.25 -13.18
N ASN A 56 12.47 -5.23 -14.04
CA ASN A 56 13.43 -6.28 -14.35
C ASN A 56 13.36 -6.59 -15.86
N PRO A 57 14.25 -7.44 -16.40
CA PRO A 57 14.28 -7.72 -17.84
C PRO A 57 12.97 -8.29 -18.43
N SER A 58 12.07 -8.80 -17.59
CA SER A 58 10.82 -9.43 -18.03
C SER A 58 9.58 -8.56 -17.78
N PHE A 59 9.59 -7.72 -16.74
CA PHE A 59 8.41 -7.02 -16.27
C PHE A 59 8.71 -5.66 -15.64
N ALA A 60 7.71 -4.78 -15.71
CA ALA A 60 7.60 -3.57 -14.90
C ALA A 60 6.49 -3.76 -13.85
N ILE A 61 6.81 -3.40 -12.62
CA ILE A 61 5.93 -3.43 -11.45
C ILE A 61 5.66 -1.98 -11.06
N ALA A 62 4.42 -1.52 -11.25
CA ALA A 62 3.95 -0.28 -10.64
C ALA A 62 3.28 -0.63 -9.31
N GLY A 63 3.60 0.10 -8.25
CA GLY A 63 3.14 -0.21 -6.92
C GLY A 63 2.83 1.04 -6.09
N ARG A 64 1.90 0.88 -5.16
CA ARG A 64 1.59 1.87 -4.13
C ARG A 64 1.37 1.15 -2.81
N ALA A 65 2.11 1.53 -1.78
CA ALA A 65 1.99 0.97 -0.44
C ALA A 65 1.56 2.04 0.56
N PHE A 66 0.69 1.69 1.50
CA PHE A 66 0.26 2.57 2.59
C PHE A 66 -0.16 1.74 3.81
N VAL A 67 -0.11 2.36 4.99
CA VAL A 67 -0.51 1.72 6.25
C VAL A 67 -1.85 2.29 6.73
N ASP A 68 -2.79 1.41 7.05
CA ASP A 68 -4.04 1.76 7.72
C ASP A 68 -4.38 0.72 8.79
N ARG A 69 -4.86 1.17 9.96
CA ARG A 69 -5.32 0.30 11.07
C ARG A 69 -4.42 -0.91 11.36
N ASN A 70 -3.10 -0.69 11.43
CA ASN A 70 -2.11 -1.75 11.67
C ASN A 70 -2.04 -2.82 10.57
N GLN A 71 -2.39 -2.44 9.33
CA GLN A 71 -2.32 -3.25 8.13
C GLN A 71 -1.53 -2.50 7.06
N LEU A 72 -0.62 -3.20 6.39
CA LEU A 72 0.09 -2.71 5.22
C LEU A 72 -0.67 -3.17 3.98
N TYR A 73 -1.14 -2.21 3.21
CA TYR A 73 -1.76 -2.42 1.90
C TYR A 73 -0.71 -2.19 0.83
N VAL A 74 -0.62 -3.11 -0.13
CA VAL A 74 0.22 -2.97 -1.32
C VAL A 74 -0.66 -3.20 -2.55
N LEU A 75 -0.89 -2.13 -3.30
CA LEU A 75 -1.52 -2.14 -4.61
C LEU A 75 -0.42 -2.31 -5.64
N SER A 76 -0.51 -3.29 -6.53
CA SER A 76 0.51 -3.48 -7.55
C SER A 76 -0.05 -4.01 -8.87
N ALA A 77 0.61 -3.66 -9.97
CA ALA A 77 0.35 -4.19 -11.29
C ALA A 77 1.67 -4.65 -11.93
N LEU A 78 1.64 -5.82 -12.58
CA LEU A 78 2.75 -6.35 -13.35
C LEU A 78 2.42 -6.21 -14.84
N THR A 79 3.36 -5.69 -15.61
CA THR A 79 3.21 -5.47 -17.05
C THR A 79 4.51 -5.79 -17.78
N LYS A 80 4.43 -5.96 -19.10
CA LYS A 80 5.61 -6.19 -19.94
C LYS A 80 6.33 -4.90 -20.32
N THR A 81 5.62 -3.78 -20.38
CA THR A 81 6.19 -2.47 -20.72
C THR A 81 5.83 -1.42 -19.63
N PRO A 82 6.77 -0.56 -19.22
CA PRO A 82 6.50 0.46 -18.21
C PRO A 82 5.41 1.47 -18.63
N GLU A 83 5.31 1.81 -19.92
CA GLU A 83 4.35 2.81 -20.39
C GLU A 83 2.89 2.33 -20.33
N GLU A 84 2.62 1.07 -20.68
CA GLU A 84 1.26 0.51 -20.63
C GLU A 84 0.76 0.39 -19.18
N SER A 85 1.66 0.10 -18.23
CA SER A 85 1.33 -0.07 -16.81
C SER A 85 0.83 1.21 -16.16
N LYS A 86 1.44 2.36 -16.50
CA LYS A 86 1.30 3.55 -15.66
C LYS A 86 -0.13 4.12 -15.70
N ASN A 87 -0.78 4.12 -16.86
CA ASN A 87 -2.12 4.71 -16.99
C ASN A 87 -3.21 3.83 -16.37
N GLU A 88 -3.19 2.54 -16.64
CA GLU A 88 -4.17 1.60 -16.10
C GLU A 88 -3.99 1.45 -14.58
N PHE A 89 -2.75 1.33 -14.10
CA PHE A 89 -2.46 1.29 -12.68
C PHE A 89 -2.88 2.58 -11.98
N ASN A 90 -2.60 3.75 -12.55
CA ASN A 90 -3.03 5.02 -11.97
C ASN A 90 -4.55 5.13 -11.88
N HIS A 91 -5.28 4.61 -12.88
CA HIS A 91 -6.74 4.57 -12.82
C HIS A 91 -7.23 3.64 -11.71
N PHE A 92 -6.66 2.44 -11.61
CA PHE A 92 -6.95 1.49 -10.55
C PHE A 92 -6.64 2.06 -9.16
N ALA A 93 -5.45 2.63 -8.96
CA ALA A 93 -5.04 3.20 -7.68
C ALA A 93 -5.94 4.38 -7.26
N LYS A 94 -6.33 5.26 -8.19
CA LYS A 94 -7.22 6.39 -7.89
C LYS A 94 -8.66 5.99 -7.55
N THR A 95 -9.12 4.85 -8.09
CA THR A 95 -10.48 4.35 -7.86
C THR A 95 -10.55 3.43 -6.63
N PHE A 96 -9.42 2.95 -6.13
CA PHE A 96 -9.35 2.18 -4.91
C PHE A 96 -9.78 3.02 -3.70
N LYS A 97 -10.72 2.49 -2.90
CA LYS A 97 -11.20 3.07 -1.66
C LYS A 97 -11.26 2.01 -0.58
N LEU A 98 -10.73 2.32 0.60
CA LEU A 98 -10.99 1.51 1.77
C LEU A 98 -12.42 1.75 2.26
N ASN A 99 -13.14 0.66 2.52
CA ASN A 99 -14.42 0.76 3.22
C ASN A 99 -14.15 1.27 4.62
N LYS A 100 -14.54 2.51 4.89
CA LYS A 100 -14.55 3.06 6.24
C LYS A 100 -15.72 2.41 6.97
N ASP A 101 -15.47 1.34 7.71
CA ASP A 101 -16.49 0.82 8.63
C ASP A 101 -16.94 1.98 9.54
N GLU A 102 -18.24 2.32 9.49
CA GLU A 102 -18.93 3.21 10.41
C GLU A 102 -19.11 2.54 11.79
N SER A 103 -18.04 1.99 12.36
CA SER A 103 -18.05 1.51 13.74
C SER A 103 -17.86 2.67 14.72
N SER A 104 -18.65 3.72 14.58
CA SER A 104 -18.72 4.87 15.49
C SER A 104 -20.17 5.28 15.74
N ASN A 105 -21.00 4.35 16.20
CA ASN A 105 -22.29 4.63 16.85
C ASN A 105 -22.75 3.42 17.67
N LEU A 106 -21.97 3.03 18.68
CA LEU A 106 -22.51 2.30 19.81
C LEU A 106 -22.61 3.28 20.97
N THR A 107 -23.70 4.04 20.98
CA THR A 107 -24.19 4.73 22.17
C THR A 107 -24.41 3.67 23.25
N PRO A 108 -23.78 3.77 24.44
CA PRO A 108 -24.13 2.88 25.53
C PRO A 108 -25.59 3.15 25.88
N ALA A 109 -26.43 2.11 25.77
CA ALA A 109 -27.82 2.17 26.21
C ALA A 109 -27.82 2.57 27.68
N VAL A 110 -28.35 3.78 27.94
CA VAL A 110 -28.51 4.32 29.28
C VAL A 110 -29.48 3.41 30.03
N THR A 111 -29.02 2.94 31.18
CA THR A 111 -29.81 2.27 32.22
C THR A 111 -30.92 3.22 32.68
N GLU A 112 -32.19 2.84 32.51
CA GLU A 112 -33.28 3.44 33.27
C GLU A 112 -34.11 2.37 34.00
N LYS A 113 -33.91 2.40 35.33
CA LYS A 113 -34.76 2.04 36.48
C LYS A 113 -35.42 0.67 36.55
#